data_AF-A0A328AX83-F1
#
_entry.id   AF-A0A328AX83-F1
#
_cell.length_a   1.000
_cell.length_b   1.000
_cell.length_c   1.000
_cell.angle_alpha   90.00
_cell.angle_beta   90.00
_cell.angle_gamma   90.00
#
_symmetry.space_group_name_H-M   'P 1'
#
loop_
_entity.id
_entity.type
_entity.pdbx_description
1 polymer ?
#
loop_
_entity_poly.entity_id
_entity_poly.type
_entity_poly.pdbx_seq_one_letter_code
_entity_poly.pdbx_strand_id
1 'polypeptide(L)' 'MRTLSDLEVYQRLTGMVEELERLAAESASLIGETALKTAATTLRGMASAVYEHSLSQDEPG' A
#
# COMPACT_ATOMS: atom_id res chain seq x y z
N MET A 1 3.77 -24.22 0.52
CA MET A 1 3.73 -22.79 0.84
C MET A 1 3.21 -22.07 -0.39
N ARG A 2 2.09 -21.36 -0.31
CA ARG A 2 1.53 -20.63 -1.46
C ARG A 2 2.35 -19.35 -1.69
N THR A 3 2.80 -19.11 -2.90
CA THR A 3 3.40 -17.84 -3.32
C THR A 3 2.28 -16.83 -3.62
N LEU A 4 2.48 -15.57 -3.23
CA LEU A 4 1.56 -14.48 -3.54
C LEU A 4 1.89 -13.93 -4.92
N SER A 5 0.89 -13.65 -5.75
CA SER A 5 1.11 -12.90 -6.98
C SER A 5 1.32 -11.41 -6.70
N ASP A 6 1.95 -10.70 -7.64
CA ASP A 6 2.14 -9.24 -7.55
C ASP A 6 0.80 -8.52 -7.38
N LEU A 7 -0.24 -8.96 -8.09
CA LEU A 7 -1.60 -8.42 -7.93
C LEU A 7 -2.13 -8.61 -6.51
N GLU A 8 -1.93 -9.79 -5.90
CA GLU A 8 -2.34 -10.03 -4.51
C GLU A 8 -1.56 -9.18 -3.52
N VAL A 9 -0.26 -8.95 -3.77
CA VAL A 9 0.57 -8.07 -2.95
C VAL A 9 0.10 -6.62 -3.07
N TYR A 10 -0.14 -6.14 -4.29
CA TYR A 10 -0.68 -4.80 -4.56
C TYR A 10 -2.01 -4.55 -3.84
N GLN A 11 -2.96 -5.49 -3.95
CA GLN A 11 -4.27 -5.38 -3.30
C GLN A 11 -4.15 -5.31 -1.78
N ARG A 12 -3.28 -6.13 -1.18
CA ARG A 12 -3.05 -6.12 0.27
C ARG A 12 -2.42 -4.81 0.73
N LEU A 13 -1.41 -4.31 0.02
CA LEU A 13 -0.77 -3.04 0.34
C LEU A 13 -1.77 -1.88 0.25
N THR A 14 -2.60 -1.86 -0.79
CA THR A 14 -3.64 -0.83 -0.98
C THR A 14 -4.67 -0.86 0.14
N GLY A 15 -5.15 -2.05 0.53
CA GLY A 15 -6.08 -2.18 1.66
C GLY A 15 -5.48 -1.72 3.00
N MET A 16 -4.18 -1.98 3.23
CA MET A 16 -3.50 -1.46 4.41
C MET A 16 -3.35 0.07 4.39
N VAL A 17 -3.13 0.67 3.23
CA VAL A 17 -3.08 2.13 3.08
C VAL A 17 -4.41 2.75 3.48
N GLU A 18 -5.52 2.22 2.97
CA GLU A 18 -6.87 2.71 3.31
C GLU A 18 -7.17 2.59 4.82
N GLU A 19 -6.75 1.48 5.43
CA GLU A 19 -6.88 1.28 6.88
C GLU A 19 -6.11 2.33 7.68
N LEU A 20 -4.85 2.58 7.31
CA LEU A 20 -4.01 3.56 8.00
C LEU A 20 -4.53 4.99 7.83
N GLU A 21 -5.08 5.32 6.65
CA GLU A 21 -5.68 6.63 6.40
C GLU A 21 -6.97 6.83 7.24
N ARG A 22 -7.78 5.78 7.39
CA ARG A 22 -8.95 5.81 8.28
C ARG A 22 -8.54 6.02 9.73
N LEU A 23 -7.57 5.24 10.22
CA LEU A 23 -7.04 5.39 11.58
C LEU A 23 -6.41 6.77 11.82
N ALA A 24 -5.76 7.34 10.80
CA ALA A 24 -5.21 8.69 10.88
C ALA A 24 -6.31 9.74 11.04
N ALA A 25 -7.41 9.62 10.29
CA ALA A 25 -8.55 10.52 10.38
C ALA A 25 -9.27 10.44 11.74
N GLU A 26 -9.22 9.30 12.42
CA GLU A 26 -9.78 9.08 13.75
C GLU A 26 -8.81 9.44 14.88
N SER A 27 -7.55 9.79 14.57
CA SER A 27 -6.52 10.00 15.59
C SER A 27 -6.73 11.32 16.35
N ALA A 28 -6.79 11.24 17.68
CA ALA A 28 -6.82 12.42 18.55
C ALA A 28 -5.42 13.05 18.78
N SER A 29 -4.35 12.44 18.27
CA SER A 29 -2.97 12.88 18.48
C SER A 29 -2.34 13.29 17.16
N LEU A 30 -1.82 14.52 17.08
CA LEU A 30 -1.12 15.01 15.89
C LEU A 30 0.09 14.13 15.52
N ILE A 31 0.82 13.63 16.52
CA ILE A 31 1.97 12.74 16.29
C ILE A 31 1.48 11.38 15.77
N GLY A 32 0.39 10.86 16.32
CA GLY A 32 -0.23 9.60 15.88
C GLY A 32 -0.73 9.70 14.45
N GLU A 33 -1.47 10.75 14.12
CA GLU A 33 -1.93 11.06 12.78
C GLU A 33 -0.77 11.13 11.78
N THR A 34 0.28 11.88 12.13
CA THR A 34 1.47 12.05 11.27
C THR A 34 2.18 10.71 11.02
N ALA A 35 2.34 9.89 12.05
CA ALA A 35 2.97 8.57 11.94
C ALA A 35 2.15 7.65 11.00
N LEU A 36 0.83 7.61 11.18
CA LEU A 36 -0.07 6.79 10.35
C LEU A 36 -0.06 7.25 8.89
N LYS A 37 -0.12 8.56 8.63
CA LYS A 37 -0.02 9.12 7.27
C LYS A 37 1.34 8.83 6.61
N THR A 38 2.41 8.87 7.38
CA THR A 38 3.77 8.54 6.87
C THR A 38 3.87 7.06 6.48
N ALA A 39 3.32 6.17 7.31
CA ALA A 39 3.25 4.75 7.01
C ALA A 39 2.40 4.48 5.76
N ALA A 40 1.21 5.10 5.66
CA ALA A 40 0.34 5.01 4.49
C ALA A 40 1.04 5.47 3.21
N THR A 41 1.77 6.59 3.26
CA THR A 41 2.54 7.12 2.12
C THR A 41 3.60 6.12 1.65
N THR A 42 4.34 5.53 2.58
CA THR A 42 5.36 4.51 2.26
C THR A 42 4.73 3.28 1.60
N LEU A 43 3.66 2.74 2.18
CA LEU A 43 2.97 1.57 1.63
C LEU A 43 2.35 1.85 0.26
N ARG A 44 1.86 3.08 0.03
CA ARG A 44 1.35 3.51 -1.28
C ARG A 44 2.45 3.49 -2.34
N GLY A 45 3.65 3.99 -2.01
CA GLY A 45 4.81 3.91 -2.91
C GLY A 45 5.21 2.47 -3.23
N MET A 46 5.17 1.57 -2.23
CA MET A 46 5.41 0.14 -2.45
C MET A 46 4.34 -0.49 -3.35
N ALA A 47 3.06 -0.17 -3.13
CA ALA A 47 1.97 -0.66 -3.96
C ALA A 47 2.14 -0.24 -5.42
N SER A 48 2.49 1.03 -5.67
CA SER A 48 2.77 1.54 -7.02
C SER A 48 3.90 0.75 -7.70
N ALA A 49 5.02 0.53 -7.01
CA ALA A 49 6.15 -0.22 -7.57
C ALA A 49 5.78 -1.66 -7.94
N VAL A 50 4.98 -2.34 -7.10
CA VAL A 50 4.49 -3.70 -7.38
C VAL A 50 3.53 -3.69 -8.57
N TYR A 51 2.64 -2.70 -8.65
CA TYR A 51 1.70 -2.58 -9.77
C TYR A 51 2.43 -2.33 -11.09
N GLU A 52 3.39 -1.40 -11.11
CA GLU A 52 4.24 -1.13 -12.28
C GLU A 52 5.00 -2.39 -12.72
N HIS A 53 5.57 -3.14 -11.78
CA HIS A 53 6.18 -4.43 -12.08
C HIS A 53 5.16 -5.39 -12.72
N SER A 54 3.97 -5.53 -12.13
CA SER A 54 2.95 -6.45 -12.65
C SER A 54 2.52 -6.12 -14.08
N LEU A 55 2.41 -4.82 -14.42
CA LEU A 55 2.10 -4.39 -15.79
C LEU A 55 3.25 -4.70 -16.77
N SER A 56 4.50 -4.56 -16.33
CA SER A 56 5.67 -4.87 -17.17
C SER A 56 5.79 -6.35 -17.53
N GLN A 57 5.18 -7.25 -16.75
CA GLN A 57 5.12 -8.68 -17.04
C GLN A 57 4.03 -9.03 -18.07
N ASP A 58 3.04 -8.15 -18.27
CA ASP A 58 1.90 -8.36 -19.18
C ASP A 58 2.13 -7.76 -20.58
N GLU A 59 3.16 -6.94 -20.79
CA GLU A 59 3.54 -6.45 -22.13
C GLU A 59 4.34 -7.52 -22.90
N PRO A 60 3.82 -8.05 -24.04
CA PRO A 60 4.60 -8.91 -24.91
C PRO A 60 5.62 -8.03 -25.65
N GLY A 61 6.91 -8.24 -25.36
CA GLY A 61 8.02 -7.62 -26.09
C GLY A 61 8.05 -8.00 -27.58
#